data_AF-A0A1G7M8F4-F1
#
_entry.id   AF-A0A1G7M8F4-F1
#
_cell.length_a   1.000
_cell.length_b   1.000
_cell.length_c   1.000
_cell.angle_alpha   90.00
_cell.angle_beta   90.00
_cell.angle_gamma   90.00
#
_symmetry.space_group_name_H-M   'P 1'
#
loop_
_entity.id
_entity.type
_entity.pdbx_description
1 polymer ?
#
loop_
_entity_poly.entity_id
_entity_poly.type
_entity_poly.pdbx_seq_one_letter_code
_entity_poly.pdbx_strand_id
1 'polypeptide(L)' 'MQLRACHYDDHSDILTVVDSDRVIYRYNCYEIENSLDMHSAARSRLR' A
#
# COMPACT_ATOMS: atom_id res chain seq x y z
N MET A 1 6.08 -9.86 -10.75
CA MET A 1 6.39 -10.23 -9.35
C MET A 1 5.40 -11.31 -8.91
N GLN A 2 5.88 -12.42 -8.36
CA GLN A 2 5.03 -13.46 -7.80
C GLN A 2 5.09 -13.35 -6.27
N LEU A 3 3.98 -13.02 -5.62
CA LEU A 3 3.91 -12.85 -4.17
C LEU A 3 3.71 -14.20 -3.48
N ARG A 4 4.41 -14.43 -2.36
CA ARG A 4 4.31 -15.69 -1.60
C ARG A 4 3.48 -15.56 -0.33
N ALA A 5 3.58 -14.43 0.35
CA ALA A 5 2.84 -14.17 1.58
C ALA A 5 2.59 -12.67 1.74
N CYS A 6 1.42 -12.34 2.28
CA CYS A 6 1.08 -11.01 2.74
C CYS A 6 0.54 -11.09 4.16
N HIS A 7 0.90 -10.13 5.00
CA HIS A 7 0.36 -9.95 6.33
C HIS A 7 0.07 -8.47 6.55
N TYR A 8 -1.13 -8.18 7.02
CA TYR A 8 -1.54 -6.83 7.37
C TYR A 8 -1.68 -6.75 8.89
N ASP A 9 -1.06 -5.72 9.47
CA ASP A 9 -1.14 -5.39 10.88
C ASP A 9 -2.09 -4.20 11.06
N ASP A 10 -3.30 -4.46 11.55
CA ASP A 10 -4.34 -3.45 11.79
C ASP A 10 -3.92 -2.40 12.82
N HIS A 11 -3.00 -2.72 13.74
CA HIS A 11 -2.59 -1.79 14.79
C HIS A 11 -1.61 -0.74 14.28
N SER A 12 -0.66 -1.17 13.44
CA SER A 12 0.36 -0.28 12.86
C SER A 12 0.01 0.23 11.46
N ASP A 13 -1.06 -0.30 10.86
CA ASP A 13 -1.48 -0.01 9.49
C ASP A 13 -0.40 -0.32 8.44
N ILE A 14 0.36 -1.40 8.68
CA ILE A 14 1.47 -1.82 7.83
C ILE A 14 1.11 -3.11 7.10
N LEU A 15 1.26 -3.08 5.78
CA LEU A 15 1.23 -4.26 4.93
C LEU A 15 2.65 -4.79 4.71
N THR A 16 2.92 -6.00 5.18
CA THR A 16 4.16 -6.72 4.91
C THR A 16 3.94 -7.72 3.78
N VAL A 17 4.81 -7.69 2.77
CA VAL A 17 4.74 -8.56 1.60
C VAL A 17 6.08 -9.29 1.43
N VAL A 18 6.02 -10.59 1.20
CA VAL A 18 7.19 -11.42 0.88
C VAL A 18 7.08 -11.91 -0.56
N ASP A 19 8.07 -11.62 -1.38
CA ASP A 19 8.12 -12.06 -2.78
C ASP A 19 8.67 -13.49 -2.97
N SER A 20 8.76 -13.92 -4.22
CA SER A 20 9.33 -15.21 -4.62
C SER A 20 10.77 -15.42 -4.16
N ASP A 21 11.55 -14.34 -4.13
CA ASP A 21 12.98 -14.30 -3.82
C ASP A 21 13.23 -14.09 -2.32
N ARG A 22 12.17 -14.09 -1.51
CA ARG A 22 12.17 -13.84 -0.05
C ARG A 22 12.57 -12.42 0.34
N VAL A 23 12.45 -11.46 -0.57
CA VAL A 23 12.56 -10.05 -0.25
C VAL A 23 11.31 -9.62 0.51
N ILE A 24 11.53 -8.88 1.60
CA ILE A 24 10.47 -8.38 2.47
C ILE A 24 10.24 -6.91 2.16
N TYR A 25 9.01 -6.58 1.78
CA TYR A 25 8.55 -5.22 1.57
C TYR A 25 7.59 -4.84 2.69
N ARG A 26 7.66 -3.59 3.15
CA ARG A 26 6.74 -3.03 4.12
C ARG A 26 6.15 -1.76 3.53
N TYR A 27 4.83 -1.71 3.48
CA TYR A 27 4.08 -0.60 2.97
C TYR A 27 3.24 -0.01 4.08
N ASN A 28 3.22 1.31 4.13
CA ASN A 28 2.41 2.07 5.07
C ASN A 28 1.07 2.38 4.39
N CYS A 29 -0.01 1.75 4.83
CA CYS A 29 -1.28 1.79 4.11
C CYS A 29 -1.91 3.19 4.14
N TYR A 30 -1.83 3.92 5.26
CA TYR A 30 -2.34 5.30 5.34
C TYR A 30 -1.68 6.23 4.30
N GLU A 31 -0.40 6.04 3.99
CA GLU A 31 0.29 6.89 3.01
C GLU A 31 -0.22 6.62 1.59
N ILE A 32 -0.52 5.36 1.30
CA ILE A 32 -1.08 4.94 0.03
C ILE A 32 -2.50 5.50 -0.12
N GLU A 33 -3.34 5.33 0.89
CA GLU A 33 -4.72 5.84 0.90
C GLU A 33 -4.76 7.35 0.77
N ASN A 34 -3.95 8.07 1.56
CA ASN A 34 -3.85 9.52 1.48
C ASN A 34 -3.40 10.00 0.08
N SER A 35 -2.45 9.29 -0.55
CA SER A 35 -2.03 9.59 -1.92
C SER A 35 -3.17 9.37 -2.93
N LEU A 36 -3.95 8.30 -2.78
CA LEU A 36 -5.11 8.01 -3.61
C LEU A 36 -6.20 9.07 -3.46
N ASP A 37 -6.50 9.49 -2.23
CA ASP A 37 -7.48 10.54 -1.94
C ASP A 37 -7.06 11.89 -2.52
N MET A 38 -5.79 12.27 -2.37
CA MET A 38 -5.25 13.49 -2.98
C MET A 38 -5.34 13.44 -4.51
N HIS A 39 -5.00 12.30 -5.12
CA HIS A 39 -5.12 12.11 -6.56
C HIS A 39 -6.58 12.17 -7.04
N SER A 40 -7.49 11.53 -6.30
CA SER A 40 -8.93 11.57 -6.56
C SER A 40 -9.47 13.01 -6.49
N ALA A 41 -9.12 13.75 -5.44
CA ALA A 41 -9.49 15.14 -5.26
C ALA A 41 -8.93 16.04 -6.36
N ALA A 42 -7.67 15.85 -6.75
CA ALA A 42 -7.04 16.60 -7.85
C ALA A 42 -7.74 16.33 -9.20
N ARG A 43 -8.07 15.06 -9.48
CA ARG A 43 -8.80 14.66 -10.70
C ARG A 43 -10.22 15.22 -10.73
N SER A 44 -10.91 15.26 -9.59
CA SER A 44 -12.24 15.85 -9.49
C SER A 44 -12.25 17.35 -9.78
N ARG A 45 -11.15 18.07 -9.51
CA ARG A 45 -11.02 19.51 -9.78
C ARG A 45 -10.71 19.85 -11.25
N LEU A 46 -10.38 18.84 -12.05
CA LEU A 46 -10.09 18.98 -13.50
C LEU A 46 -11.31 18.69 -14.39
N ARG A 47 -12.47 18.36 -13.80
CA ARG A 47 -13.77 18.18 -14.46
C ARG A 47 -14.68 19.34 -14.12
#